data_AF-A0A1G2PGS8-F1
#
_entry.id   AF-A0A1G2PGS8-F1
#
_cell.length_a   1.000
_cell.length_b   1.000
_cell.length_c   1.000
_cell.angle_alpha   90.00
_cell.angle_beta   90.00
_cell.angle_gamma   90.00
#
_symmetry.space_group_name_H-M   'P 1'
#
loop_
_entity.id
_entity.type
_entity.pdbx_description
1 polymer ?
#
loop_
_entity_poly.entity_id
_entity_poly.type
_entity_poly.pdbx_seq_one_letter_code
_entity_poly.pdbx_strand_id
1 'polypeptide(L)'
;MIKRDSLFLMANLGSEVTKIISSKKRNDLVLLNEYLIQANKILKELMTLPDMKEREIEIKTLAEVITDISKAKSSLEISSVNIISYFTPFVMRLIKV
;
A
#
# COMPACT_ATOMS: atom_id res chain seq x y z
N MET A 1 -12.32 2.01 21.32
CA MET A 1 -12.25 1.34 20.01
C MET A 1 -11.55 2.29 19.05
N ILE A 2 -10.30 2.02 18.63
CA ILE A 2 -9.61 2.89 17.67
C ILE A 2 -10.39 2.80 16.36
N LYS A 3 -10.99 3.90 15.92
CA LYS A 3 -11.73 3.96 14.66
C LYS A 3 -10.68 3.79 13.55
N ARG A 4 -10.70 2.67 12.84
CA ARG A 4 -9.89 2.47 11.64
C ARG A 4 -10.49 3.31 10.53
N ASP A 5 -10.22 4.61 10.59
CA ASP A 5 -10.55 5.49 9.49
C ASP A 5 -9.61 5.24 8.31
N SER A 6 -9.97 5.82 7.18
CA SER A 6 -9.25 5.62 5.93
C SER A 6 -7.80 6.10 6.00
N LEU A 7 -7.50 7.09 6.85
CA LEU A 7 -6.15 7.58 7.10
C LEU A 7 -5.29 6.51 7.78
N PHE A 8 -5.81 5.86 8.83
CA PHE A 8 -5.11 4.77 9.52
C PHE A 8 -4.80 3.60 8.58
N LEU A 9 -5.78 3.19 7.77
CA LEU A 9 -5.58 2.10 6.80
C LEU A 9 -4.58 2.48 5.70
N MET A 10 -4.63 3.70 5.17
CA MET A 10 -3.68 4.18 4.16
C MET A 10 -2.24 4.21 4.68
N ALA A 11 -2.03 4.58 5.95
CA ALA A 11 -0.69 4.54 6.52
C ALA A 11 -0.16 3.12 6.74
N ASN A 12 -1.03 2.21 7.19
CA ASN A 12 -0.67 0.79 7.27
C ASN A 12 -0.34 0.24 5.88
N LEU A 13 -1.10 0.62 4.85
CA LEU A 13 -0.81 0.25 3.47
C LEU A 13 0.58 0.76 3.04
N GLY A 14 0.91 2.01 3.34
CA GLY A 14 2.25 2.57 3.05
C GLY A 14 3.39 1.82 3.75
N SER A 15 3.16 1.40 5.00
CA SER A 15 4.11 0.54 5.73
C SER A 15 4.29 -0.82 5.03
N GLU A 16 3.20 -1.51 4.66
CA GLU A 16 3.29 -2.79 3.95
C GLU A 16 3.97 -2.65 2.59
N VAL A 17 3.70 -1.59 1.84
CA VAL A 17 4.38 -1.30 0.56
C VAL A 17 5.88 -1.11 0.74
N THR A 18 6.31 -0.41 1.79
CA THR A 18 7.73 -0.26 2.12
C THR A 18 8.38 -1.62 2.40
N LYS A 19 7.69 -2.49 3.13
CA LYS A 19 8.16 -3.85 3.42
C LYS A 19 8.22 -4.72 2.16
N ILE A 20 7.21 -4.65 1.27
CA ILE A 20 7.19 -5.33 -0.04
C ILE A 20 8.43 -4.96 -0.86
N ILE A 21 8.70 -3.66 -1.02
CA ILE A 21 9.87 -3.17 -1.75
C ILE A 21 11.17 -3.70 -1.13
N SER A 22 11.28 -3.65 0.19
CA SER A 22 12.46 -4.09 0.94
C SER A 22 12.71 -5.60 0.82
N SER A 23 11.66 -6.43 0.97
CA SER A 23 11.75 -7.89 0.82
C SER A 23 12.08 -8.30 -0.61
N LYS A 24 11.48 -7.63 -1.61
CA LYS A 24 11.84 -7.84 -3.01
C LYS A 24 13.31 -7.55 -3.28
N LYS A 25 13.82 -6.42 -2.77
CA LYS A 25 15.25 -6.06 -2.92
C LYS A 25 16.19 -7.09 -2.30
N ARG A 26 15.78 -7.75 -1.21
CA ARG A 26 16.54 -8.83 -0.56
C ARG A 26 16.29 -10.22 -1.16
N ASN A 27 15.42 -10.34 -2.18
CA ASN A 27 14.96 -11.60 -2.74
C ASN A 27 14.31 -12.54 -1.69
N ASP A 28 13.71 -11.97 -0.64
CA ASP A 28 13.01 -12.71 0.41
C ASP A 28 11.54 -12.91 0.00
N LEU A 29 11.30 -13.99 -0.73
CA LEU A 29 9.99 -14.27 -1.34
C LEU A 29 8.92 -14.65 -0.31
N VAL A 30 9.33 -15.20 0.85
CA VAL A 30 8.39 -15.58 1.91
C VAL A 30 7.79 -14.31 2.52
N LEU A 31 8.65 -13.39 2.98
CA LEU A 31 8.18 -12.13 3.54
C LEU A 31 7.48 -11.26 2.49
N LEU A 32 7.95 -11.27 1.24
CA LEU A 32 7.28 -10.57 0.14
C LEU A 32 5.81 -10.99 0.01
N ASN A 33 5.54 -12.30 0.00
CA ASN A 33 4.18 -12.83 -0.09
C ASN A 33 3.35 -12.50 1.13
N GLU A 34 3.92 -12.57 2.34
CA GLU A 34 3.21 -12.18 3.56
C GLU A 34 2.76 -10.71 3.52
N TYR A 35 3.65 -9.80 3.15
CA TYR A 35 3.32 -8.37 3.09
C TYR A 35 2.34 -8.05 1.95
N LEU A 36 2.35 -8.80 0.85
CA LEU A 36 1.33 -8.67 -0.21
C LEU A 36 -0.05 -9.11 0.26
N ILE A 37 -0.14 -10.19 1.03
CA ILE A 37 -1.42 -10.64 1.61
C ILE A 37 -1.97 -9.55 2.54
N GLN A 38 -1.12 -8.94 3.37
CA GLN A 38 -1.54 -7.87 4.27
C GLN A 38 -1.95 -6.59 3.53
N ALA A 39 -1.17 -6.15 2.54
CA ALA A 39 -1.52 -5.01 1.70
C ALA A 39 -2.89 -5.20 1.02
N ASN A 40 -3.15 -6.39 0.45
CA ASN A 40 -4.42 -6.71 -0.17
C ASN A 40 -5.60 -6.74 0.83
N LYS A 41 -5.37 -7.19 2.06
CA LYS A 41 -6.37 -7.13 3.12
C LYS A 41 -6.75 -5.68 3.46
N ILE A 42 -5.76 -4.80 3.55
CA ILE A 42 -5.97 -3.37 3.84
C ILE A 42 -6.73 -2.70 2.69
N LEU A 43 -6.37 -2.98 1.43
CA LEU A 43 -7.07 -2.48 0.24
C LEU A 43 -8.55 -2.89 0.24
N LYS A 44 -8.85 -4.14 0.59
CA LYS A 44 -10.24 -4.60 0.74
C LYS A 44 -10.98 -3.85 1.85
N GLU A 45 -10.34 -3.59 2.99
CA GLU A 45 -10.93 -2.83 4.10
C GLU A 45 -11.21 -1.38 3.68
N LEU A 46 -10.26 -0.72 2.98
CA LEU A 46 -10.44 0.63 2.43
C LEU A 46 -11.66 0.72 1.51
N MET A 47 -11.89 -0.27 0.64
CA MET A 47 -13.04 -0.33 -0.27
C MET A 47 -14.40 -0.41 0.45
N THR A 48 -14.43 -0.80 1.72
CA THR A 48 -15.67 -0.83 2.51
C THR A 48 -16.03 0.51 3.15
N LEU A 49 -15.08 1.45 3.21
CA LEU A 49 -15.29 2.73 3.89
C LEU A 49 -16.11 3.71 3.02
N PRO A 50 -17.14 4.37 3.58
CA PRO A 50 -17.99 5.29 2.82
C PRO A 50 -17.25 6.43 2.13
N ASP A 51 -16.24 7.01 2.79
CA ASP A 51 -15.42 8.12 2.28
C ASP A 51 -14.44 7.71 1.17
N MET A 52 -14.26 6.40 0.97
CA MET A 52 -13.38 5.83 -0.04
C MET A 52 -14.12 5.38 -1.31
N LYS A 53 -15.46 5.39 -1.32
CA LYS A 53 -16.27 5.00 -2.49
C LYS A 53 -15.99 5.88 -3.70
N GLU A 54 -15.85 7.19 -3.51
CA GLU A 54 -15.51 8.13 -4.59
C GLU A 54 -14.08 7.96 -5.12
N ARG A 55 -13.24 7.21 -4.39
CA ARG A 55 -11.83 6.94 -4.70
C ARG A 55 -11.58 5.50 -5.15
N GLU A 56 -12.63 4.76 -5.51
CA GLU A 56 -12.53 3.36 -5.91
C GLU A 56 -11.52 3.15 -7.05
N ILE A 57 -11.47 4.05 -8.03
CA ILE A 57 -10.49 3.98 -9.13
C ILE A 57 -9.07 4.14 -8.59
N GLU A 58 -8.82 5.11 -7.71
CA GLU A 58 -7.51 5.32 -7.09
C GLU A 58 -7.06 4.07 -6.32
N ILE A 59 -7.97 3.43 -5.57
CA ILE A 59 -7.68 2.21 -4.79
C ILE A 59 -7.38 1.02 -5.71
N LYS A 60 -8.11 0.87 -6.82
CA LYS A 60 -7.83 -0.16 -7.83
C LYS A 60 -6.46 0.04 -8.48
N THR A 61 -6.14 1.27 -8.87
CA THR A 61 -4.82 1.60 -9.42
C THR A 61 -3.70 1.29 -8.42
N LEU A 62 -3.90 1.60 -7.13
CA LEU A 62 -2.93 1.22 -6.11
C LEU A 62 -2.74 -0.30 -6.00
N ALA A 63 -3.83 -1.07 -6.05
CA ALA A 63 -3.76 -2.53 -6.02
C ALA A 63 -2.98 -3.10 -7.23
N GLU A 64 -3.18 -2.53 -8.42
CA GLU A 64 -2.44 -2.89 -9.63
C GLU A 64 -0.94 -2.59 -9.48
N VAL A 65 -0.60 -1.39 -8.98
CA VAL A 65 0.78 -0.98 -8.73
C VAL A 65 1.47 -1.90 -7.71
N ILE A 66 0.82 -2.18 -6.58
CA ILE A 66 1.36 -3.08 -5.54
C ILE A 66 1.61 -4.48 -6.10
N THR A 67 0.65 -4.99 -6.87
CA THR A 67 0.79 -6.30 -7.53
C THR A 67 1.94 -6.28 -8.53
N ASP A 68 2.08 -5.22 -9.32
CA ASP A 68 3.15 -5.12 -10.31
C ASP A 68 4.54 -5.03 -9.68
N ILE A 69 4.68 -4.28 -8.58
CA ILE A 69 5.93 -4.19 -7.82
C ILE A 69 6.33 -5.56 -7.29
N SER A 70 5.41 -6.45 -6.95
CA SER A 70 5.76 -7.79 -6.47
C SER A 70 6.38 -8.71 -7.53
N LYS A 71 6.11 -8.45 -8.82
CA LYS A 71 6.56 -9.32 -9.92
C LYS A 71 8.07 -9.28 -10.07
N ALA A 72 8.67 -10.39 -10.48
CA ALA A 72 10.09 -10.46 -10.82
C ALA A 72 10.50 -9.38 -11.84
N LYS A 73 9.63 -9.13 -12.82
CA LYS A 73 9.73 -8.01 -13.78
C LYS A 73 8.48 -7.15 -13.66
N SER A 74 8.65 -5.89 -13.25
CA SER A 74 7.57 -4.89 -13.21
C SER A 74 7.22 -4.46 -14.64
N SER A 75 5.93 -4.34 -14.95
CA SER A 75 5.46 -3.83 -16.24
C SER A 75 5.15 -2.33 -16.24
N LEU A 76 5.03 -1.71 -15.06
CA LEU A 76 4.65 -0.30 -14.94
C LEU A 76 5.84 0.67 -14.90
N GLU A 77 7.09 0.17 -14.91
CA GLU A 77 8.33 0.99 -14.83
C GLU A 77 8.33 2.07 -13.72
N ILE A 78 7.56 1.85 -12.64
CA ILE A 78 7.44 2.82 -11.55
C ILE A 78 8.59 2.63 -10.57
N SER A 79 9.34 3.70 -10.30
CA SER A 79 10.40 3.67 -9.31
C SER A 79 9.84 3.51 -7.89
N SER A 80 10.53 2.74 -7.05
CA SER A 80 10.16 2.58 -5.64
C SER A 80 10.08 3.91 -4.88
N VAL A 81 10.86 4.91 -5.29
CA VAL A 81 10.84 6.27 -4.71
C VAL A 81 9.52 6.96 -4.99
N ASN A 82 9.00 6.86 -6.22
CA ASN A 82 7.71 7.47 -6.59
C ASN A 82 6.56 6.83 -5.80
N ILE A 83 6.61 5.51 -5.61
CA ILE A 83 5.63 4.77 -4.82
C ILE A 83 5.66 5.21 -3.35
N ILE A 84 6.84 5.29 -2.72
CA ILE A 84 6.97 5.74 -1.32
C ILE A 84 6.49 7.19 -1.15
N SER A 85 6.79 8.04 -2.13
CA SER A 85 6.38 9.45 -2.13
C SER A 85 4.86 9.62 -2.15
N TYR A 86 4.12 8.71 -2.78
CA TYR A 86 2.65 8.70 -2.75
C TYR A 86 2.10 8.57 -1.33
N PHE A 87 2.70 7.70 -0.50
CA PHE A 87 2.24 7.43 0.86
C PHE A 87 2.75 8.44 1.90
N THR A 88 3.83 9.17 1.60
CA THR A 88 4.49 10.09 2.55
C THR A 88 3.54 11.18 3.10
N PRO A 89 2.71 11.87 2.29
CA PRO A 89 1.75 12.86 2.80
C PRO A 89 0.74 12.28 3.80
N PHE A 90 0.38 10.99 3.67
CA PHE A 90 -0.56 10.33 4.58
C PHE A 90 0.08 10.03 5.93
N VAL A 91 1.31 9.51 5.92
CA VAL A 91 2.08 9.25 7.15
C VAL A 91 2.36 10.55 7.91
N MET A 92 2.71 11.63 7.21
CA MET A 92 2.93 12.95 7.82
C MET A 92 1.67 13.55 8.47
N ARG A 93 0.47 13.22 7.96
CA ARG A 93 -0.79 13.63 8.59
C ARG A 93 -1.07 12.89 9.91
N LEU A 94 -0.57 11.67 10.07
CA LEU A 94 -0.69 10.88 11.31
C LEU A 94 0.27 11.32 12.42
N ILE A 95 1.44 11.86 12.07
CA ILE A 95 2.44 12.32 13.05
C ILE A 95 2.08 13.69 13.66
N LYS A 96 1.18 14.45 13.02
CA LYS A 96 0.72 15.77 13.49
C LYS A 96 -0.39 15.71 14.58
N VAL A 97 -0.42 14.66 15.39
CA VAL A 97 -1.33 14.54 16.55
C VAL A 97 -0.54 14.66 17.84
#